data_AF-A0A7C2P1H3-F1
#
_entry.id   AF-A0A7C2P1H3-F1
#
_cell.length_a   1.000
_cell.length_b   1.000
_cell.length_c   1.000
_cell.angle_alpha   90.00
_cell.angle_beta   90.00
_cell.angle_gamma   90.00
#
_symmetry.space_group_name_H-M   'P 1'
#
loop_
_entity.id
_entity.type
_entity.pdbx_description
1 polymer ?
#
loop_
_entity_poly.entity_id
_entity_poly.type
_entity_poly.pdbx_seq_one_letter_code
_entity_poly.pdbx_strand_id
1 'polypeptide(L)'
;MAMFLQMVGAVFLGLILVLIVAYLWLRWKIRRFTSEWSSRIEAFAQNFNPAGMGLMYVPPMTIGLSPADESQATHPQELELATLEVQNLGFRRGQLYEMGEIGGVCRALFHPERKVDAVVCDHPLLNVWVEFGAHFADGTSLSFSNCNQSSGLDHPPGVDNRFFPGEQIAALWERFRHELPDKPLADVTADGFQQRFEDSYRREMEWRISRGGVTEEEVRRCVEMGGGEFSDEHCDMVQRAWRMRIAQHIDDRLREAFLATSSMSLTEYESTRDRLVFVHEHTSSEQLALYLKDADEDSGEEDDGDDSFDRQTRLQQRCQTSSPRSVFRELMDAGELRGSYKFLTEMTTPYAADVYVASRMF
;
A
#
# COMPACT_ATOMS: atom_id res chain seq x y z
N MET A 1 37.90 -53.25 6.60
CA MET A 1 36.45 -52.93 6.63
C MET A 1 35.96 -52.50 8.02
N ALA A 2 36.26 -53.23 9.10
CA ALA A 2 35.79 -52.86 10.46
C ALA A 2 36.23 -51.45 10.92
N MET A 3 37.49 -51.06 10.72
CA MET A 3 37.98 -49.71 11.09
C MET A 3 37.32 -48.58 10.30
N PHE A 4 36.96 -48.81 9.04
CA PHE A 4 36.28 -47.80 8.22
C PHE A 4 34.86 -47.56 8.72
N LEU A 5 34.12 -48.63 9.06
CA LEU A 5 32.78 -48.52 9.64
C LEU A 5 32.78 -47.81 11.01
N GLN A 6 33.80 -48.06 11.84
CA GLN A 6 33.96 -47.38 13.12
C GLN A 6 34.26 -45.88 12.95
N MET A 7 35.07 -45.52 11.96
CA MET A 7 35.40 -44.12 11.68
C MET A 7 34.19 -43.34 11.15
N VAL A 8 33.43 -43.94 10.21
CA VAL A 8 32.19 -43.34 9.70
C VAL A 8 31.14 -43.24 10.81
N GLY A 9 31.01 -44.27 11.66
CA GLY A 9 30.09 -44.24 12.80
C GLY A 9 30.42 -43.14 13.81
N ALA A 10 31.70 -42.91 14.10
CA ALA A 10 32.15 -41.84 15.00
C ALA A 10 31.86 -40.44 14.43
N VAL A 11 32.08 -40.22 13.13
CA VAL A 11 31.76 -38.95 12.47
C VAL A 11 30.27 -38.67 12.48
N PHE A 12 29.44 -39.69 12.21
CA PHE A 12 27.98 -39.55 12.22
C PHE A 12 27.44 -39.23 13.63
N LEU A 13 27.96 -39.89 14.67
CA LEU A 13 27.65 -39.58 16.07
C LEU A 13 28.06 -38.16 16.46
N GLY A 14 29.23 -37.70 16.01
CA GLY A 14 29.68 -36.32 16.22
C GLY A 14 28.74 -35.29 15.59
N LEU A 15 28.28 -35.55 14.36
CA LEU A 15 27.32 -34.69 13.66
C LEU A 15 25.97 -34.61 14.37
N ILE A 16 25.45 -35.74 14.85
CA ILE A 16 24.20 -35.77 15.64
C ILE A 16 24.37 -34.97 16.93
N LEU A 17 25.51 -35.10 17.62
CA LEU A 17 25.75 -34.36 18.86
C LEU A 17 25.77 -32.85 18.62
N VAL A 18 26.40 -32.39 17.54
CA VAL A 18 26.43 -30.97 17.15
C VAL A 18 25.02 -30.45 16.86
N LEU A 19 24.20 -31.22 16.15
CA LEU A 19 22.81 -30.85 15.88
C LEU A 19 21.96 -30.73 17.16
N ILE A 20 22.16 -31.66 18.12
CA ILE A 20 21.47 -31.60 19.42
C ILE A 20 21.90 -30.37 20.21
N VAL A 21 23.19 -30.06 20.25
CA VAL A 21 23.71 -28.86 20.95
C VAL A 21 23.20 -27.58 20.27
N ALA A 22 23.21 -27.51 18.94
CA ALA A 22 22.66 -26.38 18.20
C ALA A 22 21.16 -26.19 18.46
N TYR A 23 20.39 -27.27 18.49
CA TYR A 23 18.97 -27.25 18.83
C TYR A 23 18.73 -26.76 20.27
N LEU A 24 19.47 -27.26 21.24
CA LEU A 24 19.35 -26.86 22.64
C LEU A 24 19.76 -25.39 22.84
N TRP A 25 20.80 -24.93 22.15
CA TRP A 25 21.23 -23.54 22.17
C TRP A 25 20.19 -22.61 21.53
N LEU A 26 19.64 -22.98 20.37
CA LEU A 26 18.57 -22.24 19.70
C LEU A 26 17.32 -22.16 20.59
N ARG A 27 16.92 -23.28 21.21
CA ARG A 27 15.80 -23.34 22.15
C ARG A 27 16.02 -22.46 23.38
N TRP A 28 17.23 -22.46 23.94
CA TRP A 28 17.56 -21.63 25.10
C TRP A 28 17.57 -20.13 24.75
N LYS A 29 18.10 -19.77 23.57
CA LYS A 29 18.13 -18.39 23.06
C LYS A 29 16.73 -17.86 22.78
N ILE A 30 15.87 -18.65 22.12
CA ILE A 30 14.45 -18.31 21.90
C ILE A 30 13.74 -18.09 23.24
N ARG A 31 13.94 -18.98 24.22
CA ARG A 31 13.29 -18.88 25.54
C ARG A 31 13.68 -17.64 26.33
N ARG A 32 14.91 -17.15 26.15
CA ARG A 32 15.41 -15.91 26.79
C ARG A 32 14.90 -14.66 26.06
N PHE A 33 14.74 -14.73 24.74
CA PHE A 33 14.15 -13.66 23.95
C PHE A 33 12.65 -13.50 24.24
N THR A 34 11.92 -14.59 24.47
CA THR A 34 10.46 -14.57 24.66
C THR A 34 9.98 -13.85 25.92
N SER A 35 10.77 -13.72 26.99
CA SER A 35 10.31 -13.02 28.21
C SER A 35 10.37 -11.49 28.08
N GLU A 36 11.30 -10.97 27.28
CA GLU A 36 11.35 -9.54 26.93
C GLU A 36 10.39 -9.23 25.77
N TRP A 37 10.18 -10.17 24.85
CA TRP A 37 9.19 -10.04 23.78
C TRP A 37 7.75 -10.16 24.28
N SER A 38 7.45 -11.04 25.25
CA SER A 38 6.07 -11.24 25.73
C SER A 38 5.51 -10.00 26.42
N SER A 39 6.32 -9.27 27.19
CA SER A 39 5.88 -8.03 27.84
C SER A 39 5.69 -6.87 26.84
N ARG A 40 6.49 -6.80 25.76
CA ARG A 40 6.30 -5.83 24.67
C ARG A 40 5.11 -6.20 23.78
N ILE A 41 4.85 -7.49 23.56
CA ILE A 41 3.66 -7.98 22.86
C ILE A 41 2.40 -7.77 23.70
N GLU A 42 2.45 -8.00 25.01
CA GLU A 42 1.31 -7.76 25.90
C GLU A 42 0.96 -6.27 25.98
N ALA A 43 1.96 -5.37 26.02
CA ALA A 43 1.74 -3.93 25.93
C ALA A 43 1.16 -3.50 24.57
N PHE A 44 1.65 -4.09 23.48
CA PHE A 44 1.12 -3.88 22.13
C PHE A 44 -0.29 -4.44 21.96
N ALA A 45 -0.60 -5.59 22.58
CA ALA A 45 -1.90 -6.26 22.55
C ALA A 45 -2.95 -5.59 23.46
N GLN A 46 -2.54 -4.96 24.57
CA GLN A 46 -3.44 -4.25 25.49
C GLN A 46 -3.83 -2.85 24.99
N ASN A 47 -2.98 -2.20 24.20
CA ASN A 47 -3.31 -0.96 23.48
C ASN A 47 -3.79 -1.22 22.04
N PHE A 48 -4.09 -2.48 21.72
CA PHE A 48 -4.47 -2.92 20.38
C PHE A 48 -5.95 -2.61 20.15
N ASN A 49 -6.23 -1.45 19.57
CA ASN A 49 -7.55 -1.21 19.00
C ASN A 49 -7.58 -1.71 17.54
N PRO A 50 -8.35 -2.77 17.22
CA PRO A 50 -8.48 -3.28 15.85
C PRO A 50 -8.98 -2.21 14.86
N ALA A 51 -9.66 -1.16 15.32
CA ALA A 51 -10.02 -0.01 14.51
C ALA A 51 -8.82 0.81 14.00
N GLY A 52 -7.80 1.00 14.84
CA GLY A 52 -6.61 1.78 14.51
C GLY A 52 -5.65 1.06 13.56
N MET A 53 -5.74 -0.29 13.50
CA MET A 53 -4.97 -1.13 12.57
C MET A 53 -5.46 -1.01 11.13
N GLY A 54 -6.76 -0.75 10.91
CA GLY A 54 -7.32 -0.57 9.55
C GLY A 54 -6.67 0.59 8.79
N LEU A 55 -6.22 1.62 9.51
CA LEU A 55 -5.51 2.77 8.95
C LEU A 55 -4.01 2.57 8.76
N MET A 56 -3.40 1.64 9.51
CA MET A 56 -2.02 1.24 9.29
C MET A 56 -1.86 0.41 8.01
N TYR A 57 -2.94 -0.25 7.55
CA TYR A 57 -2.98 -0.86 6.25
C TYR A 57 -3.19 0.21 5.18
N VAL A 58 -2.10 0.74 4.64
CA VAL A 58 -2.15 1.57 3.45
C VAL A 58 -2.62 0.68 2.30
N PRO A 59 -3.75 1.00 1.64
CA PRO A 59 -4.21 0.22 0.49
C PRO A 59 -3.15 0.25 -0.62
N PRO A 60 -3.13 -0.76 -1.50
CA PRO A 60 -2.20 -0.78 -2.61
C PRO A 60 -2.42 0.45 -3.51
N MET A 61 -1.35 0.99 -4.10
CA MET A 61 -1.47 2.19 -4.95
C MET A 61 -2.09 1.90 -6.31
N THR A 62 -2.20 0.62 -6.66
CA THR A 62 -2.80 0.11 -7.89
C THR A 62 -3.65 -1.10 -7.57
N ILE A 63 -4.64 -1.36 -8.43
CA ILE A 63 -5.40 -2.60 -8.41
C ILE A 63 -5.50 -3.15 -9.83
N GLY A 64 -5.38 -4.47 -9.96
CA GLY A 64 -5.67 -5.21 -11.17
C GLY A 64 -6.78 -6.23 -10.89
N LEU A 65 -7.72 -6.33 -11.82
CA LEU A 65 -8.71 -7.40 -11.81
C LEU A 65 -8.30 -8.49 -12.80
N SER A 66 -8.40 -9.75 -12.39
CA SER A 66 -8.28 -10.90 -13.29
C SER A 66 -9.52 -11.76 -13.20
N PRO A 67 -9.98 -12.40 -14.29
CA PRO A 67 -11.06 -13.37 -14.21
C PRO A 67 -10.75 -14.44 -13.16
N ALA A 68 -11.75 -14.77 -12.35
CA ALA A 68 -11.62 -15.70 -11.24
C ALA A 68 -12.69 -16.81 -11.28
N ASP A 69 -12.37 -17.90 -10.59
CA ASP A 69 -13.26 -19.02 -10.32
C ASP A 69 -13.83 -18.94 -8.90
N GLU A 70 -15.00 -19.55 -8.68
CA GLU A 70 -15.68 -19.53 -7.37
C GLU A 70 -14.87 -20.21 -6.26
N SER A 71 -13.93 -21.09 -6.62
CA SER A 71 -13.01 -21.72 -5.66
C SER A 71 -12.02 -20.73 -5.04
N GLN A 72 -11.88 -19.53 -5.60
CA GLN A 72 -11.03 -18.45 -5.05
C GLN A 72 -11.78 -17.60 -4.01
N ALA A 73 -13.11 -17.74 -3.91
CA ALA A 73 -13.89 -17.08 -2.87
C ALA A 73 -13.58 -17.68 -1.49
N THR A 74 -13.44 -16.82 -0.49
CA THR A 74 -13.29 -17.22 0.92
C THR A 74 -14.63 -17.70 1.49
N HIS A 75 -15.72 -17.05 1.09
CA HIS A 75 -17.08 -17.30 1.52
C HIS A 75 -17.99 -17.60 0.31
N PRO A 76 -17.75 -18.70 -0.42
CA PRO A 76 -18.41 -18.96 -1.70
C PRO A 76 -19.94 -19.07 -1.60
N GLN A 77 -20.46 -19.59 -0.48
CA GLN A 77 -21.91 -19.74 -0.29
C GLN A 77 -22.58 -18.39 -0.05
N GLU A 78 -22.00 -17.57 0.81
CA GLU A 78 -22.47 -16.22 1.12
C GLU A 78 -22.38 -15.31 -0.12
N LEU A 79 -21.28 -15.41 -0.88
CA LEU A 79 -21.09 -14.71 -2.15
C LEU A 79 -22.19 -15.06 -3.15
N GLU A 80 -22.52 -16.35 -3.30
CA GLU A 80 -23.57 -16.81 -4.21
C GLU A 80 -24.96 -16.37 -3.74
N LEU A 81 -25.27 -16.46 -2.43
CA LEU A 81 -26.55 -16.02 -1.89
C LEU A 81 -26.76 -14.51 -2.11
N ALA A 82 -25.75 -13.70 -1.83
CA ALA A 82 -25.80 -12.25 -2.08
C ALA A 82 -25.94 -11.95 -3.59
N THR A 83 -25.22 -12.69 -4.43
CA THR A 83 -25.34 -12.58 -5.90
C THR A 83 -26.78 -12.87 -6.36
N LEU A 84 -27.39 -13.95 -5.88
CA LEU A 84 -28.77 -14.30 -6.21
C LEU A 84 -29.78 -13.27 -5.71
N GLU A 85 -29.56 -12.70 -4.52
CA GLU A 85 -30.41 -11.61 -4.00
C GLU A 85 -30.35 -10.39 -4.91
N VAL A 86 -29.15 -9.96 -5.33
CA VAL A 86 -28.98 -8.85 -6.27
C VAL A 86 -29.61 -9.16 -7.64
N GLN A 87 -29.51 -10.40 -8.13
CA GLN A 87 -30.18 -10.82 -9.36
C GLN A 87 -31.71 -10.73 -9.27
N ASN A 88 -32.29 -11.07 -8.12
CA ASN A 88 -33.73 -10.94 -7.87
C ASN A 88 -34.22 -9.49 -7.91
N LEU A 89 -33.32 -8.50 -7.78
CA LEU A 89 -33.60 -7.07 -7.93
C LEU A 89 -33.56 -6.59 -9.39
N GLY A 90 -33.35 -7.49 -10.35
CA GLY A 90 -33.34 -7.20 -11.79
C GLY A 90 -31.96 -7.03 -12.41
N PHE A 91 -30.89 -7.24 -11.63
CA PHE A 91 -29.53 -7.23 -12.15
C PHE A 91 -29.19 -8.52 -12.89
N ARG A 92 -28.36 -8.41 -13.92
CA ARG A 92 -27.77 -9.53 -14.65
C ARG A 92 -26.39 -9.82 -14.07
N ARG A 93 -26.15 -11.09 -13.74
CA ARG A 93 -24.85 -11.58 -13.30
C ARG A 93 -23.81 -11.37 -14.39
N GLY A 94 -22.67 -10.81 -14.02
CA GLY A 94 -21.47 -10.69 -14.83
C GLY A 94 -20.37 -11.63 -14.34
N GLN A 95 -19.15 -11.28 -14.72
CA GLN A 95 -17.93 -12.05 -14.42
C GLN A 95 -17.54 -11.93 -12.94
N LEU A 96 -16.89 -12.97 -12.42
CA LEU A 96 -16.17 -12.94 -11.14
C LEU A 96 -14.72 -12.54 -11.40
N TYR A 97 -14.20 -11.64 -10.58
CA TYR A 97 -12.83 -11.15 -10.66
C TYR A 97 -12.10 -11.38 -9.34
N GLU A 98 -10.81 -11.66 -9.41
CA GLU A 98 -9.87 -11.62 -8.29
C GLU A 98 -9.30 -10.21 -8.18
N MET A 99 -9.18 -9.72 -6.95
CA MET A 99 -8.56 -8.42 -6.63
C MET A 99 -7.16 -8.68 -6.08
N GLY A 100 -6.18 -8.87 -6.97
CA GLY A 100 -4.88 -9.45 -6.61
C GLY A 100 -4.14 -8.74 -5.48
N GLU A 101 -4.15 -7.41 -5.49
CA GLU A 101 -3.37 -6.60 -4.54
C GLU A 101 -4.03 -6.44 -3.17
N ILE A 102 -5.37 -6.44 -3.11
CA ILE A 102 -6.15 -6.30 -1.86
C ILE A 102 -6.49 -7.69 -1.29
N GLY A 103 -6.45 -8.72 -2.13
CA GLY A 103 -6.96 -10.04 -1.81
C GLY A 103 -8.50 -10.09 -1.91
N GLY A 104 -9.02 -11.30 -2.12
CA GLY A 104 -10.46 -11.53 -2.27
C GLY A 104 -10.95 -11.47 -3.73
N VAL A 105 -12.26 -11.59 -3.88
CA VAL A 105 -12.93 -11.64 -5.19
C VAL A 105 -14.13 -10.70 -5.21
N CYS A 106 -14.52 -10.25 -6.40
CA CYS A 106 -15.73 -9.46 -6.59
C CYS A 106 -16.52 -9.92 -7.83
N ARG A 107 -17.84 -10.01 -7.67
CA ARG A 107 -18.79 -10.35 -8.73
C ARG A 107 -19.40 -9.07 -9.25
N ALA A 108 -19.23 -8.79 -10.54
CA ALA A 108 -19.89 -7.68 -11.19
C ALA A 108 -21.32 -8.07 -11.59
N LEU A 109 -22.30 -7.17 -11.40
CA LEU A 109 -23.66 -7.32 -11.89
C LEU A 109 -24.18 -5.99 -12.47
N PHE A 110 -25.14 -6.06 -13.40
CA PHE A 110 -25.60 -4.88 -14.15
C PHE A 110 -27.11 -4.83 -14.27
N HIS A 111 -27.74 -3.68 -14.02
CA HIS A 111 -29.16 -3.49 -14.23
C HIS A 111 -29.41 -2.92 -15.64
N PRO A 112 -29.90 -3.72 -16.61
CA PRO A 112 -29.93 -3.35 -18.04
C PRO A 112 -30.82 -2.13 -18.33
N GLU A 113 -31.94 -1.98 -17.61
CA GLU A 113 -32.87 -0.86 -17.84
C GLU A 113 -32.47 0.43 -17.12
N ARG A 114 -31.69 0.32 -16.03
CA ARG A 114 -31.36 1.45 -15.16
C ARG A 114 -29.95 1.96 -15.35
N LYS A 115 -29.09 1.25 -16.10
CA LYS A 115 -27.69 1.64 -16.36
C LYS A 115 -26.87 1.87 -15.08
N VAL A 116 -27.12 1.05 -14.07
CA VAL A 116 -26.36 1.00 -12.81
C VAL A 116 -25.76 -0.38 -12.64
N ASP A 117 -24.68 -0.46 -11.87
CA ASP A 117 -24.03 -1.71 -11.52
C ASP A 117 -24.15 -2.03 -10.04
N ALA A 118 -23.87 -3.29 -9.74
CA ALA A 118 -23.68 -3.77 -8.40
C ALA A 118 -22.40 -4.61 -8.37
N VAL A 119 -21.71 -4.57 -7.24
CA VAL A 119 -20.53 -5.39 -7.01
C VAL A 119 -20.75 -6.14 -5.70
N VAL A 120 -20.72 -7.47 -5.76
CA VAL A 120 -20.74 -8.32 -4.57
C VAL A 120 -19.31 -8.75 -4.30
N CYS A 121 -18.72 -8.25 -3.22
CA CYS A 121 -17.33 -8.54 -2.87
C CYS A 121 -17.28 -9.60 -1.78
N ASP A 122 -16.21 -10.39 -1.78
CA ASP A 122 -15.86 -11.34 -0.75
C ASP A 122 -14.39 -11.14 -0.36
N HIS A 123 -14.15 -10.79 0.91
CA HIS A 123 -12.82 -10.55 1.45
C HIS A 123 -12.63 -11.32 2.77
N PRO A 124 -11.44 -11.92 3.02
CA PRO A 124 -11.18 -12.69 4.24
C PRO A 124 -11.40 -11.92 5.54
N LEU A 125 -11.20 -10.59 5.53
CA LEU A 125 -11.34 -9.74 6.73
C LEU A 125 -12.66 -8.97 6.80
N LEU A 126 -13.33 -8.75 5.66
CA LEU A 126 -14.54 -7.90 5.59
C LEU A 126 -15.82 -8.73 5.35
N ASN A 127 -15.67 -10.05 5.16
CA ASN A 127 -16.72 -10.97 4.73
C ASN A 127 -17.32 -10.55 3.39
N VAL A 128 -18.59 -10.89 3.16
CA VAL A 128 -19.32 -10.57 1.95
C VAL A 128 -20.11 -9.27 2.13
N TRP A 129 -20.00 -8.36 1.18
CA TRP A 129 -20.79 -7.14 1.11
C TRP A 129 -21.20 -6.81 -0.33
N VAL A 130 -22.12 -5.87 -0.47
CA VAL A 130 -22.63 -5.37 -1.75
C VAL A 130 -22.44 -3.87 -1.82
N GLU A 131 -22.03 -3.41 -3.00
CA GLU A 131 -22.04 -2.01 -3.40
C GLU A 131 -22.92 -1.82 -4.63
N PHE A 132 -23.77 -0.80 -4.63
CA PHE A 132 -24.50 -0.34 -5.81
C PHE A 132 -23.86 0.94 -6.34
N GLY A 133 -23.57 0.99 -7.64
CA GLY A 133 -22.87 2.08 -8.29
C GLY A 133 -23.69 2.73 -9.41
N ALA A 134 -23.70 4.06 -9.43
CA ALA A 134 -24.13 4.87 -10.56
C ALA A 134 -22.99 5.76 -11.05
N HIS A 135 -22.77 5.72 -12.36
CA HIS A 135 -21.80 6.57 -13.04
C HIS A 135 -22.54 7.54 -13.95
N PHE A 136 -22.20 8.83 -13.87
CA PHE A 136 -22.89 9.88 -14.62
C PHE A 136 -22.06 10.33 -15.83
N ALA A 137 -22.75 10.85 -16.85
CA ALA A 137 -22.10 11.33 -18.08
C ALA A 137 -21.18 12.55 -17.86
N ASP A 138 -21.34 13.25 -16.73
CA ASP A 138 -20.47 14.36 -16.31
C ASP A 138 -19.17 13.90 -15.61
N GLY A 139 -18.97 12.58 -15.47
CA GLY A 139 -17.81 11.98 -14.80
C GLY A 139 -17.96 11.84 -13.28
N THR A 140 -19.08 12.29 -12.70
CA THR A 140 -19.37 12.06 -11.27
C THR A 140 -19.87 10.63 -11.02
N SER A 141 -19.82 10.18 -9.77
CA SER A 141 -20.35 8.86 -9.36
C SER A 141 -21.00 8.90 -7.99
N LEU A 142 -21.94 7.98 -7.79
CA LEU A 142 -22.61 7.71 -6.52
C LEU A 142 -22.50 6.22 -6.23
N SER A 143 -22.02 5.84 -5.04
CA SER A 143 -22.08 4.44 -4.61
C SER A 143 -22.62 4.26 -3.20
N PHE A 144 -23.38 3.19 -3.01
CA PHE A 144 -24.00 2.81 -1.73
C PHE A 144 -23.50 1.43 -1.36
N SER A 145 -22.82 1.31 -0.22
CA SER A 145 -22.21 0.05 0.25
C SER A 145 -22.78 -0.37 1.59
N ASN A 146 -23.10 -1.66 1.77
CA ASN A 146 -23.42 -2.21 3.09
C ASN A 146 -22.21 -2.81 3.83
N CYS A 147 -20.99 -2.54 3.36
CA CYS A 147 -19.77 -2.97 4.04
C CYS A 147 -19.80 -2.53 5.52
N ASN A 148 -19.48 -3.47 6.41
CA ASN A 148 -19.47 -3.21 7.85
C ASN A 148 -18.40 -2.20 8.27
N GLN A 149 -17.40 -1.96 7.42
CA GLN A 149 -16.36 -0.97 7.63
C GLN A 149 -16.55 0.15 6.61
N SER A 150 -16.91 1.33 7.10
CA SER A 150 -16.79 2.55 6.31
C SER A 150 -15.35 3.04 6.38
N SER A 151 -14.85 3.60 5.27
CA SER A 151 -13.47 4.08 5.21
C SER A 151 -13.23 5.27 6.14
N GLY A 152 -14.23 6.13 6.40
CA GLY A 152 -14.06 7.42 7.10
C GLY A 152 -13.18 8.44 6.35
N LEU A 153 -12.66 8.04 5.19
CA LEU A 153 -11.78 8.81 4.34
C LEU A 153 -12.56 9.76 3.44
N ASP A 154 -11.93 10.86 3.06
CA ASP A 154 -12.46 11.74 2.02
C ASP A 154 -12.39 11.05 0.66
N HIS A 155 -13.19 11.53 -0.28
CA HIS A 155 -13.24 11.07 -1.68
C HIS A 155 -12.88 12.20 -2.64
N PRO A 156 -12.37 11.89 -3.85
CA PRO A 156 -12.08 12.90 -4.86
C PRO A 156 -13.34 13.69 -5.25
N PRO A 157 -13.21 14.96 -5.69
CA PRO A 157 -14.33 15.76 -6.15
C PRO A 157 -15.17 15.02 -7.20
N GLY A 158 -16.48 14.97 -7.00
CA GLY A 158 -17.41 14.29 -7.90
C GLY A 158 -17.65 12.81 -7.58
N VAL A 159 -17.00 12.24 -6.56
CA VAL A 159 -17.26 10.88 -6.07
C VAL A 159 -17.99 10.95 -4.74
N ASP A 160 -19.19 10.36 -4.66
CA ASP A 160 -20.03 10.28 -3.46
C ASP A 160 -20.23 8.82 -3.07
N ASN A 161 -19.44 8.32 -2.12
CA ASN A 161 -19.54 6.96 -1.62
C ASN A 161 -20.18 7.00 -0.22
N ARG A 162 -21.28 6.27 -0.05
CA ARG A 162 -22.08 6.24 1.18
C ARG A 162 -22.11 4.83 1.74
N PHE A 163 -21.88 4.73 3.04
CA PHE A 163 -21.79 3.45 3.74
C PHE A 163 -22.99 3.29 4.68
N PHE A 164 -23.66 2.14 4.57
CA PHE A 164 -24.79 1.72 5.39
C PHE A 164 -24.50 0.35 6.02
N PRO A 165 -23.58 0.29 7.01
CA PRO A 165 -23.10 -0.96 7.60
C PRO A 165 -24.22 -1.92 7.99
N GLY A 166 -24.19 -3.14 7.44
CA GLY A 166 -25.15 -4.21 7.78
C GLY A 166 -26.57 -4.01 7.23
N GLU A 167 -26.83 -2.98 6.42
CA GLU A 167 -28.13 -2.82 5.77
C GLU A 167 -28.39 -4.00 4.80
N GLN A 168 -29.62 -4.51 4.79
CA GLN A 168 -30.01 -5.62 3.92
C GLN A 168 -29.95 -5.18 2.46
N ILE A 169 -29.54 -6.07 1.55
CA ILE A 169 -29.28 -5.75 0.14
C ILE A 169 -30.52 -5.12 -0.52
N ALA A 170 -31.71 -5.70 -0.32
CA ALA A 170 -32.96 -5.13 -0.85
C ALA A 170 -33.26 -3.71 -0.30
N ALA A 171 -33.01 -3.46 0.98
CA ALA A 171 -33.23 -2.14 1.59
C ALA A 171 -32.20 -1.11 1.08
N LEU A 172 -30.93 -1.52 0.96
CA LEU A 172 -29.86 -0.71 0.38
C LEU A 172 -30.20 -0.29 -1.06
N TRP A 173 -30.72 -1.22 -1.87
CA TRP A 173 -31.13 -0.96 -3.24
C TRP A 173 -32.30 0.04 -3.35
N GLU A 174 -33.34 -0.14 -2.53
CA GLU A 174 -34.47 0.79 -2.53
C GLU A 174 -34.04 2.20 -2.13
N ARG A 175 -33.14 2.30 -1.15
CA ARG A 175 -32.53 3.56 -0.76
C ARG A 175 -31.72 4.18 -1.90
N PHE A 176 -30.80 3.42 -2.49
CA PHE A 176 -29.98 3.87 -3.61
C PHE A 176 -30.84 4.42 -4.75
N ARG A 177 -31.91 3.71 -5.13
CA ARG A 177 -32.84 4.17 -6.18
C ARG A 177 -33.59 5.45 -5.82
N HIS A 178 -33.98 5.61 -4.55
CA HIS A 178 -34.71 6.79 -4.10
C HIS A 178 -33.82 8.03 -4.08
N GLU A 179 -32.55 7.84 -3.72
CA GLU A 179 -31.56 8.91 -3.61
C GLU A 179 -30.78 9.14 -4.92
N LEU A 180 -31.00 8.30 -5.94
CA LEU A 180 -30.36 8.43 -7.25
C LEU A 180 -30.74 9.78 -7.88
N PRO A 181 -29.76 10.67 -8.14
CA PRO A 181 -30.02 11.96 -8.77
C PRO A 181 -30.62 11.80 -10.16
N ASP A 182 -31.52 12.71 -10.54
CA ASP A 182 -32.04 12.83 -11.90
C ASP A 182 -30.98 13.46 -12.82
N LYS A 183 -29.96 12.67 -13.16
CA LYS A 183 -28.84 13.02 -14.02
C LYS A 183 -28.65 11.98 -15.13
N PRO A 184 -28.14 12.37 -16.31
CA PRO A 184 -27.80 11.41 -17.35
C PRO A 184 -26.75 10.40 -16.86
N LEU A 185 -27.10 9.12 -16.88
CA LEU A 185 -26.19 8.03 -16.56
C LEU A 185 -25.28 7.71 -17.75
N ALA A 186 -24.03 7.38 -17.45
CA ALA A 186 -23.11 6.81 -18.40
C ALA A 186 -23.56 5.40 -18.80
N ASP A 187 -23.17 4.94 -20.00
CA ASP A 187 -23.46 3.57 -20.42
C ASP A 187 -22.53 2.60 -19.68
N VAL A 188 -23.13 1.81 -18.79
CA VAL A 188 -22.45 0.77 -18.02
C VAL A 188 -22.73 -0.59 -18.68
N THR A 189 -21.69 -1.21 -19.24
CA THR A 189 -21.75 -2.55 -19.84
C THR A 189 -20.86 -3.53 -19.09
N ALA A 190 -21.16 -4.83 -19.23
CA ALA A 190 -20.36 -5.90 -18.64
C ALA A 190 -18.91 -5.91 -19.17
N ASP A 191 -18.73 -5.77 -20.48
CA ASP A 191 -17.42 -5.85 -21.13
C ASP A 191 -16.44 -4.74 -20.72
N GLY A 192 -16.95 -3.62 -20.17
CA GLY A 192 -16.14 -2.50 -19.69
C GLY A 192 -15.95 -2.45 -18.17
N PHE A 193 -16.47 -3.42 -17.41
CA PHE A 193 -16.45 -3.35 -15.95
C PHE A 193 -15.04 -3.30 -15.37
N GLN A 194 -14.18 -4.24 -15.78
CA GLN A 194 -12.81 -4.32 -15.29
C GLN A 194 -12.09 -2.98 -15.43
N GLN A 195 -12.07 -2.43 -16.65
CA GLN A 195 -11.40 -1.17 -16.93
C GLN A 195 -11.99 -0.02 -16.10
N ARG A 196 -13.33 0.08 -16.01
CA ARG A 196 -13.96 1.14 -15.21
C ARG A 196 -13.62 1.05 -13.73
N PHE A 197 -13.60 -0.17 -13.17
CA PHE A 197 -13.26 -0.41 -11.77
C PHE A 197 -11.81 0.02 -11.49
N GLU A 198 -10.87 -0.48 -12.28
CA GLU A 198 -9.44 -0.15 -12.16
C GLU A 198 -9.19 1.35 -12.39
N ASP A 199 -9.86 1.97 -13.36
CA ASP A 199 -9.76 3.40 -13.62
C ASP A 199 -10.33 4.24 -12.47
N SER A 200 -11.42 3.80 -11.84
CA SER A 200 -12.00 4.47 -10.68
C SER A 200 -11.05 4.42 -9.48
N TYR A 201 -10.49 3.24 -9.20
CA TYR A 201 -9.50 3.06 -8.15
C TYR A 201 -8.25 3.91 -8.41
N ARG A 202 -7.75 3.91 -9.66
CA ARG A 202 -6.58 4.70 -10.05
C ARG A 202 -6.82 6.19 -9.84
N ARG A 203 -7.97 6.73 -10.24
CA ARG A 203 -8.31 8.15 -10.01
C ARG A 203 -8.37 8.50 -8.52
N GLU A 204 -8.93 7.61 -7.70
CA GLU A 204 -8.94 7.79 -6.26
C GLU A 204 -7.52 7.81 -5.70
N MET A 205 -6.67 6.86 -6.10
CA MET A 205 -5.30 6.79 -5.61
C MET A 205 -4.41 7.93 -6.10
N GLU A 206 -4.52 8.34 -7.36
CA GLU A 206 -3.83 9.52 -7.91
C GLU A 206 -4.21 10.78 -7.13
N TRP A 207 -5.50 10.96 -6.81
CA TRP A 207 -5.94 12.07 -5.99
C TRP A 207 -5.37 12.01 -4.57
N ARG A 208 -5.34 10.82 -3.93
CA ARG A 208 -4.71 10.64 -2.61
C ARG A 208 -3.20 10.91 -2.64
N ILE A 209 -2.50 10.44 -3.67
CA ILE A 209 -1.07 10.72 -3.88
C ILE A 209 -0.85 12.22 -4.01
N SER A 210 -1.66 12.92 -4.81
CA SER A 210 -1.51 14.35 -5.06
C SER A 210 -1.62 15.23 -3.80
N ARG A 211 -2.35 14.77 -2.79
CA ARG A 211 -2.49 15.44 -1.48
C ARG A 211 -1.52 14.93 -0.40
N GLY A 212 -0.65 13.98 -0.74
CA GLY A 212 0.34 13.41 0.19
C GLY A 212 -0.18 12.29 1.09
N GLY A 213 -1.34 11.69 0.77
CA GLY A 213 -1.97 10.62 1.53
C GLY A 213 -3.17 11.07 2.35
N VAL A 214 -3.36 10.45 3.52
CA VAL A 214 -4.46 10.79 4.44
C VAL A 214 -4.14 12.00 5.31
N THR A 215 -5.16 12.78 5.62
CA THR A 215 -5.09 13.92 6.55
C THR A 215 -5.29 13.51 8.01
N GLU A 216 -4.93 14.41 8.92
CA GLU A 216 -5.19 14.22 10.35
C GLU A 216 -6.70 14.07 10.62
N GLU A 217 -7.54 14.88 9.97
CA GLU A 217 -8.98 14.83 10.14
C GLU A 217 -9.57 13.50 9.66
N GLU A 218 -9.08 12.97 8.54
CA GLU A 218 -9.44 11.62 8.08
C GLU A 218 -9.04 10.58 9.12
N VAL A 219 -7.79 10.60 9.60
CA VAL A 219 -7.33 9.65 10.62
C VAL A 219 -8.18 9.73 11.89
N ARG A 220 -8.47 10.93 12.36
CA ARG A 220 -9.31 11.18 13.54
C ARG A 220 -10.70 10.58 13.38
N ARG A 221 -11.39 10.85 12.25
CA ARG A 221 -12.72 10.28 11.99
C ARG A 221 -12.69 8.76 11.97
N CYS A 222 -11.70 8.17 11.32
CA CYS A 222 -11.58 6.72 11.25
C CYS A 222 -11.34 6.08 12.63
N VAL A 223 -10.51 6.70 13.47
CA VAL A 223 -10.29 6.26 14.86
C VAL A 223 -11.57 6.37 15.69
N GLU A 224 -12.27 7.50 15.59
CA GLU A 224 -13.55 7.73 16.28
C GLU A 224 -14.62 6.72 15.85
N MET A 225 -14.74 6.44 14.55
CA MET A 225 -15.70 5.49 14.00
C MET A 225 -15.48 4.06 14.49
N GLY A 226 -14.24 3.68 14.74
CA GLY A 226 -13.93 2.38 15.32
C GLY A 226 -13.81 2.39 16.85
N GLY A 227 -14.25 3.46 17.51
CA GLY A 227 -14.32 3.56 18.97
C GLY A 227 -12.97 3.67 19.66
N GLY A 228 -11.95 4.15 18.96
CA GLY A 228 -10.61 4.37 19.50
C GLY A 228 -10.37 5.77 20.04
N GLU A 229 -9.27 5.92 20.78
CA GLU A 229 -8.76 7.21 21.22
C GLU A 229 -7.73 7.71 20.22
N PHE A 230 -7.94 8.94 19.72
CA PHE A 230 -6.99 9.60 18.84
C PHE A 230 -5.75 10.03 19.62
N SER A 231 -4.57 9.80 19.05
CA SER A 231 -3.30 10.35 19.54
C SER A 231 -2.46 10.88 18.38
N ASP A 232 -1.70 11.94 18.64
CA ASP A 232 -0.80 12.56 17.66
C ASP A 232 0.24 11.55 17.16
N GLU A 233 0.77 10.70 18.05
CA GLU A 233 1.72 9.63 17.70
C GLU A 233 1.11 8.61 16.73
N HIS A 234 -0.16 8.23 16.92
CA HIS A 234 -0.85 7.32 16.01
C HIS A 234 -1.09 7.98 14.65
N CYS A 235 -1.49 9.25 14.64
CA CYS A 235 -1.65 10.01 13.40
C CYS A 235 -0.35 10.11 12.61
N ASP A 236 0.75 10.47 13.28
CA ASP A 236 2.07 10.55 12.67
C ASP A 236 2.52 9.21 12.08
N MET A 237 2.26 8.10 12.79
CA MET A 237 2.58 6.75 12.31
C MET A 237 1.79 6.40 11.04
N VAL A 238 0.47 6.66 11.02
CA VAL A 238 -0.37 6.38 9.85
C VAL A 238 0.07 7.24 8.66
N GLN A 239 0.22 8.54 8.84
CA GLN A 239 0.65 9.43 7.77
C GLN A 239 2.06 9.08 7.26
N ARG A 240 2.99 8.67 8.15
CA ARG A 240 4.32 8.19 7.75
C ARG A 240 4.20 6.92 6.91
N ALA A 241 3.35 5.97 7.29
CA ALA A 241 3.11 4.77 6.49
C ALA A 241 2.60 5.11 5.08
N TRP A 242 1.63 6.02 4.98
CA TRP A 242 1.13 6.52 3.70
C TRP A 242 2.22 7.19 2.86
N ARG A 243 2.99 8.12 3.44
CA ARG A 243 4.09 8.81 2.74
C ARG A 243 5.14 7.82 2.21
N MET A 244 5.55 6.84 3.01
CA MET A 244 6.50 5.81 2.58
C MET A 244 5.97 4.99 1.40
N ARG A 245 4.69 4.59 1.44
CA ARG A 245 4.07 3.82 0.35
C ARG A 245 3.90 4.65 -0.92
N ILE A 246 3.55 5.93 -0.79
CA ILE A 246 3.46 6.85 -1.93
C ILE A 246 4.83 7.03 -2.57
N ALA A 247 5.87 7.29 -1.77
CA ALA A 247 7.23 7.44 -2.27
C ALA A 247 7.72 6.18 -2.99
N GLN A 248 7.53 5.00 -2.38
CA GLN A 248 7.87 3.73 -3.00
C GLN A 248 7.16 3.52 -4.34
N HIS A 249 5.84 3.80 -4.41
CA HIS A 249 5.10 3.69 -5.66
C HIS A 249 5.64 4.62 -6.75
N ILE A 250 5.97 5.87 -6.38
CA ILE A 250 6.55 6.83 -7.32
C ILE A 250 7.92 6.35 -7.81
N ASP A 251 8.78 5.87 -6.91
CA ASP A 251 10.10 5.32 -7.24
C ASP A 251 10.00 4.15 -8.22
N ASP A 252 9.07 3.21 -8.01
CA ASP A 252 8.86 2.07 -8.90
C ASP A 252 8.43 2.55 -10.31
N ARG A 253 7.51 3.51 -10.39
CA ARG A 253 7.01 4.06 -11.66
C ARG A 253 8.07 4.87 -12.40
N LEU A 254 8.90 5.63 -11.67
CA LEU A 254 10.03 6.35 -12.23
C LEU A 254 11.10 5.40 -12.74
N ARG A 255 11.38 4.32 -12.02
CA ARG A 255 12.33 3.28 -12.44
C ARG A 255 11.90 2.58 -13.72
N GLU A 256 10.62 2.20 -13.83
CA GLU A 256 10.03 1.64 -15.05
C GLU A 256 10.18 2.61 -16.23
N ALA A 257 9.80 3.88 -16.03
CA ALA A 257 9.86 4.90 -17.07
C ALA A 257 11.30 5.25 -17.48
N PHE A 258 12.23 5.28 -16.52
CA PHE A 258 13.64 5.49 -16.78
C PHE A 258 14.20 4.35 -17.64
N LEU A 259 13.91 3.10 -17.28
CA LEU A 259 14.34 1.94 -18.08
C LEU A 259 13.77 1.99 -19.51
N ALA A 260 12.52 2.42 -19.68
CA ALA A 260 11.88 2.51 -20.98
C ALA A 260 12.43 3.64 -21.88
N THR A 261 13.01 4.69 -21.29
CA THR A 261 13.44 5.91 -22.02
C THR A 261 14.95 6.11 -22.05
N SER A 262 15.69 5.42 -21.19
CA SER A 262 17.14 5.54 -21.10
C SER A 262 17.84 4.96 -22.33
N SER A 263 18.93 5.62 -22.74
CA SER A 263 19.84 5.10 -23.76
C SER A 263 20.91 4.16 -23.20
N MET A 264 20.85 3.84 -21.90
CA MET A 264 21.80 2.92 -21.26
C MET A 264 21.71 1.53 -21.89
N SER A 265 22.86 0.89 -22.06
CA SER A 265 22.88 -0.52 -22.43
C SER A 265 22.32 -1.38 -21.28
N LEU A 266 21.82 -2.58 -21.58
CA LEU A 266 21.36 -3.53 -20.53
C LEU A 266 22.45 -3.79 -19.48
N THR A 267 23.70 -3.95 -19.91
CA THR A 267 24.85 -4.15 -19.00
C THR A 267 25.10 -2.94 -18.10
N GLU A 268 25.01 -1.73 -18.65
CA GLU A 268 25.15 -0.50 -17.88
C GLU A 268 24.02 -0.34 -16.87
N TYR A 269 22.77 -0.60 -17.29
CA TYR A 269 21.62 -0.59 -16.40
C TYR A 269 21.77 -1.59 -15.26
N GLU A 270 22.08 -2.87 -15.54
CA GLU A 270 22.26 -3.88 -14.48
C GLU A 270 23.39 -3.50 -13.50
N SER A 271 24.46 -2.86 -13.97
CA SER A 271 25.56 -2.41 -13.10
C SER A 271 25.24 -1.19 -12.23
N THR A 272 24.18 -0.44 -12.58
CA THR A 272 23.80 0.82 -11.92
C THR A 272 22.44 0.76 -11.26
N ARG A 273 21.59 -0.22 -11.57
CA ARG A 273 20.18 -0.30 -11.15
C ARG A 273 20.00 -0.12 -9.66
N ASP A 274 20.80 -0.84 -8.89
CA ASP A 274 20.70 -0.84 -7.43
C ASP A 274 21.23 0.48 -6.85
N ARG A 275 22.01 1.26 -7.63
CA ARG A 275 22.59 2.57 -7.26
C ARG A 275 21.78 3.76 -7.75
N LEU A 276 20.70 3.54 -8.50
CA LEU A 276 19.85 4.61 -9.01
C LEU A 276 19.02 5.20 -7.87
N VAL A 277 19.14 6.51 -7.70
CA VAL A 277 18.37 7.32 -6.75
C VAL A 277 17.46 8.26 -7.50
N PHE A 278 16.19 8.23 -7.16
CA PHE A 278 15.17 9.13 -7.67
C PHE A 278 14.78 10.09 -6.56
N VAL A 279 14.98 11.39 -6.79
CA VAL A 279 14.56 12.42 -5.84
C VAL A 279 13.38 13.16 -6.45
N HIS A 280 12.24 13.11 -5.77
CA HIS A 280 10.96 13.65 -6.22
C HIS A 280 10.24 14.40 -5.07
N GLU A 281 9.11 15.04 -5.36
CA GLU A 281 8.38 15.89 -4.39
C GLU A 281 7.86 15.13 -3.15
N HIS A 282 7.77 13.81 -3.23
CA HIS A 282 7.30 12.95 -2.14
C HIS A 282 8.44 12.19 -1.43
N THR A 283 9.70 12.42 -1.81
CA THR A 283 10.85 11.85 -1.11
C THR A 283 10.87 12.42 0.32
N SER A 284 10.88 11.56 1.34
CA SER A 284 10.82 12.01 2.73
C SER A 284 12.17 12.56 3.21
N SER A 285 12.15 13.41 4.24
CA SER A 285 13.38 13.86 4.90
C SER A 285 14.22 12.69 5.45
N GLU A 286 13.56 11.63 5.89
CA GLU A 286 14.17 10.40 6.37
C GLU A 286 14.87 9.65 5.22
N GLN A 287 14.25 9.60 4.04
CA GLN A 287 14.85 9.00 2.84
C GLN A 287 16.04 9.83 2.36
N LEU A 288 15.96 11.16 2.40
CA LEU A 288 17.11 12.03 2.12
C LEU A 288 18.24 11.83 3.14
N ALA A 289 17.92 11.67 4.42
CA ALA A 289 18.90 11.41 5.47
C ALA A 289 19.64 10.07 5.23
N LEU A 290 18.93 9.04 4.75
CA LEU A 290 19.56 7.78 4.34
C LEU A 290 20.57 7.99 3.21
N TYR A 291 20.19 8.74 2.16
CA TYR A 291 21.12 9.06 1.07
C TYR A 291 22.38 9.82 1.55
N LEU A 292 22.22 10.68 2.55
CA LEU A 292 23.34 11.40 3.14
C LEU A 292 24.24 10.51 4.00
N LYS A 293 23.65 9.59 4.77
CA LYS A 293 24.41 8.62 5.56
C LYS A 293 25.28 7.74 4.66
N ASP A 294 24.72 7.26 3.56
CA ASP A 294 25.47 6.45 2.59
C ASP A 294 26.63 7.25 1.96
N ALA A 295 26.49 8.57 1.86
CA ALA A 295 27.55 9.46 1.39
C ALA A 295 28.67 9.69 2.41
N ASP A 296 28.36 9.74 3.71
CA ASP A 296 29.35 9.93 4.79
C ASP A 296 30.18 8.65 5.02
N GLU A 297 29.55 7.47 4.95
CA GLU A 297 30.28 6.19 5.02
C GLU A 297 31.37 6.09 3.92
N ASP A 298 31.18 6.81 2.81
CA ASP A 298 32.15 6.92 1.71
C ASP A 298 33.30 7.91 1.99
N SER A 299 33.10 8.94 2.83
CA SER A 299 34.14 9.93 3.17
C SER A 299 35.11 9.42 4.25
N GLY A 300 34.75 8.36 4.97
CA GLY A 300 35.54 7.79 6.06
C GLY A 300 35.45 8.60 7.36
N GLU A 301 34.47 9.50 7.46
CA GLU A 301 34.14 10.22 8.69
C GLU A 301 33.26 9.29 9.55
N GLU A 302 33.76 8.92 10.75
CA GLU A 302 32.97 8.15 11.71
C GLU A 302 31.84 9.03 12.28
N ASP A 303 30.59 8.64 12.05
CA ASP A 303 29.40 9.31 12.58
C ASP A 303 29.36 9.16 14.11
N ASP A 304 29.86 10.17 14.83
CA ASP A 304 29.59 10.36 16.25
C ASP A 304 28.09 10.61 16.39
N GLY A 305 27.29 9.58 16.71
CA GLY A 305 25.83 9.56 16.56
C GLY A 305 24.97 10.66 17.21
N ASP A 306 25.57 11.67 17.84
CA ASP A 306 24.94 12.96 18.19
C ASP A 306 24.70 13.83 16.92
N ASP A 307 25.58 13.75 15.92
CA ASP A 307 25.50 14.54 14.67
C ASP A 307 24.38 14.05 13.73
N SER A 308 24.12 12.73 13.72
CA SER A 308 23.06 12.11 12.90
C SER A 308 21.66 12.65 13.19
N PHE A 309 21.33 12.85 14.48
CA PHE A 309 20.02 13.35 14.89
C PHE A 309 19.82 14.83 14.56
N ASP A 310 20.87 15.65 14.75
CA ASP A 310 20.83 17.06 14.38
C ASP A 310 20.72 17.23 12.85
N ARG A 311 21.43 16.40 12.08
CA ARG A 311 21.34 16.41 10.60
C ARG A 311 19.94 16.06 10.11
N GLN A 312 19.33 14.99 10.63
CA GLN A 312 17.96 14.62 10.27
C GLN A 312 16.96 15.74 10.60
N THR A 313 17.11 16.37 11.76
CA THR A 313 16.27 17.49 12.19
C THR A 313 16.43 18.71 11.25
N ARG A 314 17.65 19.05 10.86
CA ARG A 314 17.92 20.13 9.88
C ARG A 314 17.32 19.83 8.51
N LEU A 315 17.41 18.60 8.03
CA LEU A 315 16.79 18.19 6.75
C LEU A 315 15.28 18.30 6.81
N GLN A 316 14.68 17.86 7.91
CA GLN A 316 13.24 17.99 8.12
C GLN A 316 12.82 19.47 8.09
N GLN A 317 13.54 20.35 8.78
CA GLN A 317 13.28 21.80 8.75
C GLN A 317 13.43 22.40 7.35
N ARG A 318 14.45 21.99 6.57
CA ARG A 318 14.62 22.43 5.18
C ARG A 318 13.46 21.97 4.29
N CYS A 319 13.04 20.70 4.45
CA CYS A 319 11.93 20.13 3.69
C CYS A 319 10.55 20.74 4.06
N GLN A 320 10.44 21.47 5.18
CA GLN A 320 9.24 22.24 5.50
C GLN A 320 9.12 23.54 4.68
N THR A 321 10.24 24.05 4.17
CA THR A 321 10.28 25.35 3.46
C THR A 321 10.60 25.22 1.98
N SER A 322 11.20 24.10 1.57
CA SER A 322 11.64 23.82 0.20
C SER A 322 11.29 22.38 -0.16
N SER A 323 11.12 22.09 -1.45
CA SER A 323 10.84 20.71 -1.85
C SER A 323 12.04 19.79 -1.62
N PRO A 324 11.83 18.48 -1.37
CA PRO A 324 12.91 17.50 -1.24
C PRO A 324 13.91 17.54 -2.40
N ARG A 325 13.42 17.79 -3.63
CA ARG A 325 14.24 17.98 -4.83
C ARG A 325 15.17 19.19 -4.71
N SER A 326 14.64 20.34 -4.32
CA SER A 326 15.45 21.56 -4.12
C SER A 326 16.49 21.35 -3.02
N VAL A 327 16.08 20.77 -1.89
CA VAL A 327 16.98 20.49 -0.76
C VAL A 327 18.12 19.58 -1.20
N PHE A 328 17.85 18.50 -1.94
CA PHE A 328 18.90 17.60 -2.42
C PHE A 328 19.85 18.27 -3.42
N ARG A 329 19.33 19.09 -4.35
CA ARG A 329 20.17 19.89 -5.26
C ARG A 329 21.06 20.88 -4.52
N GLU A 330 20.52 21.58 -3.52
CA GLU A 330 21.30 22.51 -2.69
C GLU A 330 22.43 21.78 -1.94
N LEU A 331 22.18 20.57 -1.44
CA LEU A 331 23.20 19.72 -0.81
C LEU A 331 24.30 19.30 -1.80
N MET A 332 23.91 18.96 -3.04
CA MET A 332 24.86 18.69 -4.13
C MET A 332 25.72 19.92 -4.47
N ASP A 333 25.09 21.10 -4.57
CA ASP A 333 25.77 22.36 -4.92
C ASP A 333 26.68 22.87 -3.80
N ALA A 334 26.29 22.68 -2.54
CA ALA A 334 27.11 22.96 -1.36
C ALA A 334 28.32 22.00 -1.24
N GLY A 335 28.31 20.90 -1.99
CA GLY A 335 29.35 19.90 -1.98
C GLY A 335 29.26 18.90 -0.83
N GLU A 336 28.16 18.92 -0.07
CA GLU A 336 27.90 17.96 1.02
C GLU A 336 27.71 16.52 0.50
N LEU A 337 27.36 16.38 -0.78
CA LEU A 337 27.19 15.10 -1.48
C LEU A 337 28.26 14.87 -2.56
N ARG A 338 29.34 15.68 -2.54
CA ARG A 338 30.33 15.69 -3.62
C ARG A 338 31.11 14.39 -3.66
N GLY A 339 30.98 13.68 -4.78
CA GLY A 339 31.68 12.41 -4.99
C GLY A 339 30.85 11.19 -4.63
N SER A 340 29.75 11.35 -3.89
CA SER A 340 28.85 10.25 -3.50
C SER A 340 27.71 10.05 -4.52
N TYR A 341 27.30 11.11 -5.22
CA TYR A 341 26.27 11.04 -6.26
C TYR A 341 26.70 11.72 -7.55
N LYS A 342 26.25 11.17 -8.68
CA LYS A 342 26.37 11.77 -10.01
C LYS A 342 24.99 11.96 -10.61
N PHE A 343 24.66 13.20 -10.97
CA PHE A 343 23.45 13.51 -11.72
C PHE A 343 23.44 12.83 -13.09
N LEU A 344 22.33 12.20 -13.44
CA LEU A 344 22.12 11.53 -14.72
C LEU A 344 21.18 12.33 -15.62
N THR A 345 19.96 12.59 -15.15
CA THR A 345 18.92 13.28 -15.93
C THR A 345 17.82 13.82 -15.03
N GLU A 346 17.00 14.71 -15.57
CA GLU A 346 15.68 15.05 -15.02
C GLU A 346 14.60 14.28 -15.78
N MET A 347 13.55 13.88 -15.07
CA MET A 347 12.35 13.25 -15.62
C MET A 347 11.14 14.13 -15.33
N THR A 348 10.20 14.21 -16.28
CA THR A 348 8.92 14.92 -16.11
C THR A 348 7.71 13.99 -16.10
N THR A 349 7.90 12.72 -16.50
CA THR A 349 6.84 11.72 -16.67
C THR A 349 7.34 10.37 -16.15
N PRO A 350 6.55 9.61 -15.37
CA PRO A 350 5.19 9.93 -14.91
C PRO A 350 5.16 10.98 -13.78
N TYR A 351 6.28 11.18 -13.09
CA TYR A 351 6.44 12.19 -12.05
C TYR A 351 7.67 13.05 -12.31
N ALA A 352 7.67 14.27 -11.80
CA ALA A 352 8.83 15.14 -11.87
C ALA A 352 9.89 14.68 -10.86
N ALA A 353 11.08 14.31 -11.34
CA ALA A 353 12.14 13.76 -10.50
C ALA A 353 13.54 14.05 -11.06
N ASP A 354 14.50 14.13 -10.16
CA ASP A 354 15.92 14.14 -10.49
C ASP A 354 16.50 12.75 -10.30
N VAL A 355 17.24 12.27 -11.30
CA VAL A 355 17.83 10.93 -11.31
C VAL A 355 19.33 11.06 -11.07
N TYR A 356 19.82 10.35 -10.06
CA TYR A 356 21.22 10.27 -9.69
C TYR A 356 21.68 8.82 -9.68
N VAL A 357 22.98 8.62 -9.80
CA VAL A 357 23.64 7.34 -9.51
C VAL A 357 24.60 7.54 -8.33
N ALA A 358 24.43 6.73 -7.28
CA ALA A 358 25.36 6.69 -6.16
C ALA A 358 26.72 6.16 -6.63
N SER A 359 27.84 6.57 -6.02
CA SER A 359 29.20 6.17 -6.43
C SER A 359 29.59 4.75 -6.03
N ARG A 360 28.99 4.22 -4.96
CA ARG A 360 29.10 2.81 -4.53
C ARG A 360 27.72 2.16 -4.40
N MET A 361 27.70 0.84 -4.22
CA MET A 361 26.50 0.02 -4.05
C MET A 361 25.98 0.16 -2.62
N PHE A 362 24.66 0.28 -2.45
CA PHE A 362 23.99 0.31 -1.14
C PHE A 362 24.01 -1.04 -0.44
#